data_AF-A0A0A2N2W5-F1
#
_entry.id   AF-A0A0A2N2W5-F1
#
_cell.length_a   1.000
_cell.length_b   1.000
_cell.length_c   1.000
_cell.angle_alpha   90.00
_cell.angle_beta   90.00
_cell.angle_gamma   90.00
#
_symmetry.space_group_name_H-M   'P 1'
#
loop_
_entity.id
_entity.type
_entity.pdbx_description
1 polymer ?
#
loop_
_entity_poly.entity_id
_entity_poly.type
_entity_poly.pdbx_seq_one_letter_code
_entity_poly.pdbx_strand_id
1 'polypeptide(L)'
;MKNISKLFYIVLLLVTGIVNAQDFAKVDNTVKAYPKAFSDTNKFANQVKADFKTDADKARAIFTWIALNVRYDLAAYGVNQRPVAYSFTTQEEKLAQQKKFREELATKTLKSKKGVCEGYATLFAVVADKVGLEAVVVPGTSKSHPMHIGKAPGANDHAWNAVKVDGEWKLLDATWAAGVVTGDKPAFAFKFNDGYFFAEPDVFFLNHFPDDKKWLLTTKTEADFANLPLYYGNYLMEGYNFISPGFGTFTNKAGAVVPFKIKNLKAGDTVHYAFSKTRKIEEVTYTKNGDVAEFEVPLNANSVGTLTIYINQKSVAGYKVNR
;
A
#
# COMPACT_ATOMS: atom_id res chain seq x y z
N MET A 1 -15.03 -66.52 7.03
CA MET A 1 -15.02 -65.14 6.50
C MET A 1 -15.92 -64.26 7.37
N LYS A 2 -15.35 -63.47 8.29
CA LYS A 2 -16.06 -62.39 8.99
C LYS A 2 -15.09 -61.23 9.18
N ASN A 3 -15.53 -60.06 8.72
CA ASN A 3 -14.74 -58.87 8.42
C ASN A 3 -14.26 -58.16 9.69
N ILE A 4 -12.99 -57.75 9.68
CA ILE A 4 -12.39 -56.85 10.67
C ILE A 4 -12.65 -55.42 10.20
N SER A 5 -13.59 -54.71 10.83
CA SER A 5 -13.80 -53.28 10.62
C SER A 5 -12.75 -52.48 11.42
N LYS A 6 -11.75 -51.92 10.73
CA LYS A 6 -10.85 -50.92 11.30
C LYS A 6 -11.57 -49.56 11.33
N LEU A 7 -11.94 -49.10 12.51
CA LEU A 7 -12.47 -47.76 12.74
C LEU A 7 -11.28 -46.79 12.88
N PHE A 8 -11.03 -45.99 11.86
CA PHE A 8 -10.05 -44.89 11.90
C PHE A 8 -10.68 -43.69 12.59
N TYR A 9 -10.21 -43.33 13.78
CA TYR A 9 -10.53 -42.06 14.42
C TYR A 9 -9.70 -40.95 13.76
N ILE A 10 -10.36 -40.15 12.92
CA ILE A 10 -9.81 -38.92 12.38
C ILE A 10 -9.93 -37.87 13.48
N VAL A 11 -8.81 -37.54 14.14
CA VAL A 11 -8.73 -36.41 15.07
C VAL A 11 -8.77 -35.13 14.23
N LEU A 12 -9.93 -34.49 14.19
CA LEU A 12 -10.10 -33.17 13.59
C LEU A 12 -9.49 -32.13 14.54
N LEU A 13 -8.22 -31.79 14.33
CA LEU A 13 -7.58 -30.64 14.98
C LEU A 13 -8.21 -29.36 14.41
N LEU A 14 -9.26 -28.88 15.06
CA LEU A 14 -9.79 -27.53 14.92
C LEU A 14 -8.76 -26.55 15.51
N VAL A 15 -7.75 -26.19 14.70
CA VAL A 15 -6.94 -25.00 14.95
C VAL A 15 -7.83 -23.81 14.61
N THR A 16 -8.56 -23.30 15.61
CA THR A 16 -9.22 -22.00 15.51
C THR A 16 -8.11 -20.96 15.46
N GLY A 17 -7.73 -20.54 14.26
CA GLY A 17 -6.89 -19.36 14.07
C GLY A 17 -7.63 -18.15 14.62
N ILE A 18 -7.22 -17.70 15.81
CA ILE A 18 -7.65 -16.41 16.34
C ILE A 18 -6.97 -15.37 15.44
N VAL A 19 -7.71 -14.85 14.47
CA VAL A 19 -7.33 -13.64 13.75
C VAL A 19 -7.45 -12.51 14.77
N ASN A 20 -6.38 -12.26 15.52
CA ASN A 20 -6.28 -11.07 16.34
C ASN A 20 -6.15 -9.89 15.37
N ALA A 21 -7.25 -9.19 15.12
CA ALA A 21 -7.18 -7.81 14.65
C ALA A 21 -6.44 -7.04 15.75
N GLN A 22 -5.13 -6.83 15.54
CA GLN A 22 -4.27 -6.24 16.54
C GLN A 22 -4.55 -4.74 16.60
N ASP A 23 -5.20 -4.28 17.67
CA ASP A 23 -5.48 -2.87 17.87
C ASP A 23 -4.18 -2.13 18.24
N PHE A 24 -3.67 -1.36 17.28
CA PHE A 24 -2.45 -0.59 17.43
C PHE A 24 -2.65 0.80 18.04
N ALA A 25 -3.87 1.15 18.48
CA ALA A 25 -4.15 2.50 19.02
C ALA A 25 -3.24 2.87 20.19
N LYS A 26 -2.89 1.92 21.06
CA LYS A 26 -1.96 2.14 22.18
C LYS A 26 -0.55 2.47 21.69
N VAL A 27 -0.05 1.74 20.70
CA VAL A 27 1.26 1.98 20.08
C VAL A 27 1.27 3.36 19.44
N ASP A 28 0.24 3.68 18.67
CA ASP A 28 0.12 4.95 17.96
C ASP A 28 0.08 6.14 18.89
N ASN A 29 -0.68 6.06 19.98
CA ASN A 29 -0.77 7.14 20.96
C ASN A 29 0.57 7.37 21.68
N THR A 30 1.31 6.30 21.97
CA THR A 30 2.66 6.39 22.53
C THR A 30 3.63 7.05 21.54
N VAL A 31 3.62 6.61 20.29
CA VAL A 31 4.51 7.10 19.22
C VAL A 31 4.20 8.55 18.84
N LYS A 32 2.93 8.98 18.90
CA LYS A 32 2.56 10.39 18.67
C LYS A 32 3.24 11.33 19.67
N ALA A 33 3.50 10.86 20.89
CA ALA A 33 4.20 11.59 21.94
C ALA A 33 5.74 11.56 21.82
N TYR A 34 6.30 10.75 20.92
CA TYR A 34 7.74 10.74 20.68
C TYR A 34 8.25 12.10 20.17
N PRO A 35 9.56 12.37 20.33
CA PRO A 35 10.21 13.47 19.65
C PRO A 35 9.92 13.45 18.14
N LYS A 36 9.63 14.62 17.57
CA LYS A 36 9.44 14.77 16.12
C LYS A 36 10.75 14.66 15.33
N ALA A 37 11.88 14.47 15.99
CA ALA A 37 13.19 14.27 15.39
C ALA A 37 14.07 13.44 16.33
N PHE A 38 14.90 12.56 15.77
CA PHE A 38 15.95 11.84 16.48
C PHE A 38 17.31 12.20 15.88
N SER A 39 18.37 12.22 16.71
CA SER A 39 19.71 12.56 16.23
C SER A 39 20.35 11.45 15.39
N ASP A 40 19.90 10.21 15.56
CA ASP A 40 20.41 9.04 14.86
C ASP A 40 19.42 7.87 15.01
N THR A 41 19.61 6.85 14.18
CA THR A 41 18.77 5.65 14.09
C THR A 41 18.84 4.78 15.36
N ASN A 42 19.96 4.80 16.11
CA ASN A 42 20.10 4.02 17.33
C ASN A 42 19.24 4.60 18.46
N LYS A 43 19.16 5.93 18.60
CA LYS A 43 18.26 6.55 19.59
C LYS A 43 16.80 6.26 19.29
N PHE A 44 16.41 6.32 18.02
CA PHE A 44 15.06 5.95 17.63
C PHE A 44 14.76 4.47 17.96
N ALA A 45 15.65 3.56 17.57
CA ALA A 45 15.52 2.13 17.88
C ALA A 45 15.49 1.85 19.40
N ASN A 46 16.30 2.55 20.19
CA ASN A 46 16.33 2.38 21.64
C ASN A 46 15.03 2.85 22.30
N GLN A 47 14.44 3.96 21.83
CA GLN A 47 13.13 4.40 22.30
C GLN A 47 12.07 3.33 22.00
N VAL A 48 12.04 2.79 20.79
CA VAL A 48 11.10 1.71 20.41
C VAL A 48 11.28 0.46 21.27
N LYS A 49 12.52 0.01 21.52
CA LYS A 49 12.82 -1.15 22.39
C LYS A 49 12.42 -0.94 23.86
N ALA A 50 12.51 0.30 24.34
CA ALA A 50 12.12 0.63 25.70
C ALA A 50 10.61 0.42 25.88
N ASP A 51 9.82 0.97 24.95
CA ASP A 51 8.36 1.03 25.08
C ASP A 51 7.63 -0.24 24.60
N PHE A 52 8.21 -0.98 23.65
CA PHE A 52 7.54 -2.12 22.99
C PHE A 52 8.36 -3.40 23.07
N LYS A 53 7.66 -4.53 23.27
CA LYS A 53 8.26 -5.86 23.43
C LYS A 53 7.97 -6.78 22.26
N THR A 54 6.74 -6.79 21.77
CA THR A 54 6.33 -7.65 20.65
C THR A 54 6.90 -7.13 19.32
N ASP A 55 7.08 -8.03 18.38
CA ASP A 55 7.61 -7.70 17.06
C ASP A 55 6.63 -6.83 16.26
N ALA A 56 5.33 -7.13 16.37
CA ALA A 56 4.26 -6.33 15.78
C ALA A 56 4.25 -4.88 16.31
N ASP A 57 4.33 -4.67 17.64
CA ASP A 57 4.31 -3.32 18.22
C ASP A 57 5.55 -2.51 17.82
N LYS A 58 6.72 -3.15 17.77
CA LYS A 58 7.95 -2.50 17.30
C LYS A 58 7.83 -2.10 15.83
N ALA A 59 7.38 -3.01 14.96
CA ALA A 59 7.16 -2.71 13.54
C ALA A 59 6.16 -1.55 13.37
N ARG A 60 5.07 -1.58 14.14
CA ARG A 60 4.05 -0.53 14.16
C ARG A 60 4.62 0.80 14.59
N ALA A 61 5.43 0.82 15.65
CA ALA A 61 6.02 2.05 16.16
C ALA A 61 6.94 2.71 15.14
N ILE A 62 7.76 1.91 14.44
CA ILE A 62 8.64 2.38 13.38
C ILE A 62 7.84 2.95 12.22
N PHE A 63 6.87 2.18 11.70
CA PHE A 63 6.00 2.58 10.59
C PHE A 63 5.28 3.91 10.90
N THR A 64 4.62 3.98 12.06
CA THR A 64 3.79 5.11 12.46
C THR A 64 4.64 6.37 12.62
N TRP A 65 5.79 6.27 13.29
CA TRP A 65 6.64 7.43 13.46
C TRP A 65 7.15 7.96 12.10
N ILE A 66 7.59 7.07 11.21
CA ILE A 66 8.07 7.48 9.88
C ILE A 66 6.93 8.17 9.11
N ALA A 67 5.76 7.55 9.02
CA ALA A 67 4.62 8.07 8.27
C ALA A 67 4.12 9.43 8.80
N LEU A 68 4.20 9.67 10.11
CA LEU A 68 3.77 10.94 10.72
C LEU A 68 4.82 12.06 10.66
N ASN A 69 6.10 11.73 10.48
CA ASN A 69 7.19 12.70 10.65
C ASN A 69 8.01 12.95 9.39
N VAL A 70 8.07 12.02 8.44
CA VAL A 70 8.86 12.17 7.20
C VAL A 70 7.96 12.69 6.08
N ARG A 71 8.38 13.78 5.42
CA ARG A 71 7.70 14.39 4.27
C ARG A 71 8.25 13.87 2.94
N TYR A 72 7.38 13.69 1.95
CA TYR A 72 7.82 13.27 0.62
C TYR A 72 8.63 14.37 -0.07
N ASP A 73 9.78 14.01 -0.63
CA ASP A 73 10.68 14.93 -1.32
C ASP A 73 10.33 15.07 -2.80
N LEU A 74 9.38 15.96 -3.10
CA LEU A 74 9.00 16.27 -4.48
C LEU A 74 10.13 16.87 -5.32
N ALA A 75 11.11 17.53 -4.70
CA ALA A 75 12.22 18.14 -5.42
C ALA A 75 13.31 17.11 -5.79
N ALA A 76 13.43 16.04 -5.01
CA ALA A 76 14.30 14.91 -5.33
C ALA A 76 13.62 13.88 -6.25
N TYR A 77 12.29 13.88 -6.32
CA TYR A 77 11.54 13.00 -7.21
C TYR A 77 11.83 13.30 -8.69
N GLY A 78 12.15 12.27 -9.47
CA GLY A 78 12.50 12.42 -10.90
C GLY A 78 13.90 12.98 -11.16
N VAL A 79 14.69 13.27 -10.12
CA VAL A 79 16.11 13.61 -10.27
C VAL A 79 16.91 12.32 -10.38
N ASN A 80 17.47 12.06 -11.56
CA ASN A 80 18.41 10.95 -11.76
C ASN A 80 19.67 11.19 -10.94
N GLN A 81 19.74 10.62 -9.73
CA GLN A 81 20.98 10.59 -8.98
C GLN A 81 21.93 9.63 -9.69
N ARG A 82 23.17 10.08 -9.93
CA ARG A 82 24.19 9.21 -10.51
C ARG A 82 24.35 7.98 -9.62
N PRO A 83 24.35 6.77 -10.17
CA PRO A 83 24.61 5.57 -9.39
C PRO A 83 25.93 5.75 -8.65
N VAL A 84 25.94 5.48 -7.34
CA VAL A 84 27.18 5.47 -6.58
C VAL A 84 27.96 4.24 -7.04
N ALA A 85 28.93 4.46 -7.94
CA ALA A 85 29.85 3.41 -8.33
C ALA A 85 30.79 3.12 -7.14
N TYR A 86 30.81 1.88 -6.69
CA TYR A 86 31.77 1.39 -5.71
C TYR A 86 32.35 0.07 -6.20
N SER A 87 33.65 -0.13 -5.97
CA SER A 87 34.35 -1.38 -6.24
C SER A 87 34.51 -2.16 -4.94
N PHE A 88 34.42 -3.49 -5.03
CA PHE A 88 34.68 -4.41 -3.93
C PHE A 88 35.52 -5.57 -4.43
N THR A 89 36.36 -6.12 -3.56
CA THR A 89 37.24 -7.25 -3.85
C THR A 89 36.71 -8.55 -3.26
N THR A 90 35.91 -8.46 -2.19
CA THR A 90 35.28 -9.61 -1.53
C THR A 90 33.78 -9.39 -1.34
N GLN A 91 33.06 -10.49 -1.11
CA GLN A 91 31.62 -10.42 -0.83
C GLN A 91 31.34 -9.76 0.52
N GLU A 92 32.20 -9.94 1.51
CA GLU A 92 32.09 -9.30 2.83
C GLU A 92 32.23 -7.78 2.71
N GLU A 93 33.22 -7.30 1.95
CA GLU A 93 33.41 -5.88 1.67
C GLU A 93 32.17 -5.26 1.00
N LYS A 94 31.61 -5.96 -0.01
CA LYS A 94 30.37 -5.55 -0.67
C LYS A 94 29.22 -5.39 0.32
N LEU A 95 29.02 -6.37 1.20
CA LEU A 95 27.94 -6.33 2.20
C LEU A 95 28.14 -5.21 3.22
N ALA A 96 29.38 -4.99 3.68
CA ALA A 96 29.72 -3.91 4.60
C ALA A 96 29.47 -2.53 3.97
N GLN A 97 29.88 -2.33 2.71
CA GLN A 97 29.64 -1.09 1.97
C GLN A 97 28.14 -0.86 1.76
N GLN A 98 27.38 -1.87 1.33
CA GLN A 98 25.92 -1.77 1.21
C GLN A 98 25.24 -1.42 2.54
N LYS A 99 25.67 -2.03 3.64
CA LYS A 99 25.16 -1.71 4.99
C LYS A 99 25.45 -0.26 5.36
N LYS A 100 26.65 0.23 5.05
CA LYS A 100 27.04 1.63 5.27
C LYS A 100 26.16 2.59 4.48
N PHE A 101 25.97 2.36 3.17
CA PHE A 101 25.10 3.20 2.34
C PHE A 101 23.66 3.25 2.86
N ARG A 102 23.11 2.10 3.29
CA ARG A 102 21.77 2.05 3.90
C ARG A 102 21.70 2.86 5.20
N GLU A 103 22.69 2.74 6.08
CA GLU A 103 22.73 3.49 7.33
C GLU A 103 22.84 5.01 7.09
N GLU A 104 23.63 5.43 6.10
CA GLU A 104 23.76 6.83 5.69
C GLU A 104 22.44 7.38 5.13
N LEU A 105 21.77 6.65 4.25
CA LEU A 105 20.47 7.03 3.70
C LEU A 105 19.40 7.11 4.79
N ALA A 106 19.31 6.10 5.66
CA ALA A 106 18.38 6.09 6.79
C ALA A 106 18.63 7.29 7.72
N THR A 107 19.89 7.56 8.08
CA THR A 107 20.26 8.70 8.92
C THR A 107 19.92 10.03 8.26
N LYS A 108 20.16 10.16 6.95
CA LYS A 108 19.79 11.34 6.17
C LYS A 108 18.29 11.57 6.21
N THR A 109 17.47 10.55 5.88
CA THR A 109 16.00 10.64 5.88
C THR A 109 15.46 10.94 7.28
N LEU A 110 16.02 10.33 8.33
CA LEU A 110 15.63 10.56 9.72
C LEU A 110 15.87 12.01 10.14
N LYS A 111 17.08 12.54 9.87
CA LYS A 111 17.48 13.89 10.28
C LYS A 111 16.79 14.98 9.48
N SER A 112 16.71 14.81 8.15
CA SER A 112 16.05 15.78 7.28
C SER A 112 14.53 15.75 7.41
N LYS A 113 13.98 14.61 7.89
CA LYS A 113 12.55 14.30 7.89
C LYS A 113 11.94 14.43 6.50
N LYS A 114 12.74 14.09 5.49
CA LYS A 114 12.40 14.25 4.09
C LYS A 114 13.07 13.15 3.25
N GLY A 115 12.33 12.54 2.34
CA GLY A 115 12.86 11.50 1.45
C GLY A 115 11.91 11.12 0.32
N VAL A 116 12.39 10.31 -0.61
CA VAL A 116 11.55 9.56 -1.56
C VAL A 116 11.35 8.13 -1.05
N CYS A 117 10.55 7.31 -1.75
CA CYS A 117 10.16 5.95 -1.31
C CYS A 117 11.32 5.10 -0.77
N GLU A 118 12.47 5.08 -1.46
CA GLU A 118 13.66 4.35 -1.01
C GLU A 118 14.18 4.80 0.37
N GLY A 119 14.14 6.11 0.65
CA GLY A 119 14.56 6.66 1.95
C GLY A 119 13.64 6.24 3.09
N TYR A 120 12.32 6.23 2.86
CA TYR A 120 11.35 5.73 3.83
C TYR A 120 11.58 4.24 4.10
N ALA A 121 11.66 3.44 3.03
CA ALA A 121 11.79 1.99 3.14
C ALA A 121 13.13 1.59 3.79
N THR A 122 14.21 2.30 3.46
CA THR A 122 15.53 2.09 4.05
C THR A 122 15.55 2.49 5.52
N LEU A 123 14.95 3.63 5.89
CA LEU A 123 14.84 4.04 7.29
C LEU A 123 14.08 3.00 8.12
N PHE A 124 12.96 2.49 7.60
CA PHE A 124 12.21 1.41 8.25
C PHE A 124 13.10 0.18 8.47
N ALA A 125 13.73 -0.33 7.41
CA ALA A 125 14.55 -1.55 7.48
C ALA A 125 15.75 -1.41 8.43
N VAL A 126 16.43 -0.26 8.43
CA VAL A 126 17.58 0.01 9.31
C VAL A 126 17.16 0.08 10.78
N VAL A 127 16.02 0.70 11.08
CA VAL A 127 15.52 0.76 12.48
C VAL A 127 14.98 -0.60 12.91
N ALA A 128 14.31 -1.34 12.01
CA ALA A 128 13.82 -2.69 12.23
C ALA A 128 14.96 -3.65 12.63
N ASP A 129 16.08 -3.65 11.89
CA ASP A 129 17.29 -4.43 12.20
C ASP A 129 17.80 -4.14 13.62
N LYS A 130 17.86 -2.86 14.01
CA LYS A 130 18.32 -2.41 15.35
C LYS A 130 17.40 -2.78 16.51
N VAL A 131 16.14 -3.12 16.22
CA VAL A 131 15.17 -3.61 17.21
C VAL A 131 14.97 -5.14 17.14
N GLY A 132 15.77 -5.82 16.31
CA GLY A 132 15.78 -7.28 16.18
C GLY A 132 14.78 -7.85 15.18
N LEU A 133 14.22 -7.02 14.29
CA LEU A 133 13.27 -7.45 13.27
C LEU A 133 13.99 -7.73 11.94
N GLU A 134 13.62 -8.82 11.28
CA GLU A 134 14.02 -9.09 9.90
C GLU A 134 13.13 -8.27 8.96
N ALA A 135 13.69 -7.25 8.30
CA ALA A 135 12.98 -6.43 7.32
C ALA A 135 13.81 -6.24 6.05
N VAL A 136 13.15 -6.26 4.89
CA VAL A 136 13.76 -6.03 3.58
C VAL A 136 13.14 -4.82 2.90
N VAL A 137 13.92 -4.14 2.06
CA VAL A 137 13.40 -3.17 1.09
C VAL A 137 13.03 -3.94 -0.17
N VAL A 138 11.79 -3.75 -0.64
CA VAL A 138 11.24 -4.40 -1.82
C VAL A 138 11.05 -3.35 -2.91
N PRO A 139 11.87 -3.36 -3.96
CA PRO A 139 11.64 -2.53 -5.15
C PRO A 139 10.55 -3.13 -6.03
N GLY A 140 9.82 -2.27 -6.75
CA GLY A 140 8.83 -2.73 -7.71
C GLY A 140 8.11 -1.62 -8.46
N THR A 141 7.06 -2.02 -9.19
CA THR A 141 6.18 -1.13 -9.94
C THR A 141 4.94 -0.74 -9.13
N SER A 142 4.55 0.54 -9.23
CA SER A 142 3.35 1.09 -8.65
C SER A 142 2.21 1.27 -9.67
N LYS A 143 0.97 1.02 -9.25
CA LYS A 143 -0.23 1.48 -9.98
C LYS A 143 -0.77 2.74 -9.33
N SER A 144 -0.20 3.88 -9.70
CA SER A 144 -0.49 5.19 -9.09
C SER A 144 -1.09 6.22 -10.04
N HIS A 145 -1.04 5.98 -11.36
CA HIS A 145 -1.54 6.89 -12.38
C HIS A 145 -2.54 6.21 -13.33
N PRO A 146 -3.60 6.91 -13.82
CA PRO A 146 -4.57 6.31 -14.75
C PRO A 146 -3.97 5.69 -16.01
N MET A 147 -2.79 6.15 -16.42
CA MET A 147 -2.06 5.60 -17.56
C MET A 147 -1.51 4.18 -17.32
N HIS A 148 -1.49 3.70 -16.07
CA HIS A 148 -1.05 2.35 -15.69
C HIS A 148 -2.21 1.32 -15.79
N ILE A 149 -3.45 1.77 -15.99
CA ILE A 149 -4.60 0.88 -16.16
C ILE A 149 -4.49 0.17 -17.51
N GLY A 150 -4.54 -1.17 -17.50
CA GLY A 150 -4.33 -2.01 -18.68
C GLY A 150 -2.85 -2.23 -19.04
N LYS A 151 -1.90 -1.88 -18.17
CA LYS A 151 -0.46 -2.11 -18.40
C LYS A 151 0.10 -3.11 -17.39
N ALA A 152 0.89 -4.06 -17.89
CA ALA A 152 1.73 -4.92 -17.08
C ALA A 152 2.73 -4.08 -16.23
N PRO A 153 3.24 -4.62 -15.12
CA PRO A 153 4.32 -3.97 -14.37
C PRO A 153 5.52 -3.67 -15.27
N GLY A 154 6.19 -2.56 -15.00
CA GLY A 154 7.23 -1.98 -15.86
C GLY A 154 8.56 -1.85 -15.11
N ALA A 155 9.33 -0.81 -15.46
CA ALA A 155 10.49 -0.45 -14.67
C ALA A 155 10.06 -0.05 -13.24
N ASN A 156 10.88 -0.41 -12.25
CA ASN A 156 10.58 -0.05 -10.88
C ASN A 156 10.52 1.48 -10.70
N ASP A 157 9.46 1.93 -10.04
CA ASP A 157 9.19 3.34 -9.77
C ASP A 157 8.88 3.55 -8.28
N HIS A 158 8.89 2.48 -7.47
CA HIS A 158 8.54 2.51 -6.08
C HIS A 158 9.31 1.49 -5.23
N ALA A 159 9.34 1.73 -3.92
CA ALA A 159 9.99 0.86 -2.94
C ALA A 159 9.23 0.88 -1.61
N TRP A 160 9.06 -0.30 -1.02
CA TRP A 160 8.34 -0.52 0.25
C TRP A 160 9.07 -1.58 1.09
N ASN A 161 8.43 -2.11 2.15
CA ASN A 161 9.03 -3.14 2.98
C ASN A 161 8.19 -4.41 3.08
N ALA A 162 8.89 -5.53 3.24
CA ALA A 162 8.37 -6.71 3.89
C ALA A 162 9.11 -6.90 5.22
N VAL A 163 8.39 -7.19 6.30
CA VAL A 163 8.96 -7.43 7.63
C VAL A 163 8.42 -8.74 8.19
N LYS A 164 9.28 -9.52 8.82
CA LYS A 164 8.91 -10.78 9.43
C LYS A 164 8.49 -10.53 10.88
N VAL A 165 7.28 -10.96 11.21
CA VAL A 165 6.68 -10.82 12.54
C VAL A 165 6.07 -12.16 12.91
N ASP A 166 6.45 -12.66 14.09
CA ASP A 166 5.99 -13.97 14.60
C ASP A 166 6.18 -15.12 13.60
N GLY A 167 7.24 -15.05 12.79
CA GLY A 167 7.59 -16.05 11.77
C GLY A 167 7.00 -15.81 10.38
N GLU A 168 6.06 -14.87 10.23
CA GLU A 168 5.37 -14.58 8.96
C GLU A 168 5.82 -13.26 8.35
N TRP A 169 5.96 -13.22 7.02
CA TRP A 169 6.21 -11.98 6.30
C TRP A 169 4.93 -11.15 6.17
N LYS A 170 5.02 -9.88 6.55
CA LYS A 170 3.96 -8.87 6.42
C LYS A 170 4.42 -7.72 5.55
N LEU A 171 3.53 -7.17 4.74
CA LEU A 171 3.81 -6.06 3.81
C LEU A 171 3.44 -4.73 4.47
N LEU A 172 4.27 -3.70 4.21
CA LEU A 172 3.94 -2.34 4.59
C LEU A 172 4.58 -1.29 3.69
N ASP A 173 3.94 -0.11 3.62
CA ASP A 173 4.44 1.04 2.88
C ASP A 173 4.31 2.34 3.70
N ALA A 174 5.40 2.71 4.38
CA ALA A 174 5.46 3.93 5.16
C ALA A 174 5.39 5.22 4.30
N THR A 175 5.68 5.13 3.00
CA THR A 175 5.65 6.28 2.08
C THR A 175 4.21 6.67 1.76
N TRP A 176 3.42 5.72 1.29
CA TRP A 176 2.00 5.96 0.96
C TRP A 176 1.11 6.02 2.20
N ALA A 177 1.57 5.47 3.33
CA ALA A 177 0.97 5.75 4.63
C ALA A 177 1.17 7.20 5.07
N ALA A 178 2.24 7.89 4.66
CA ALA A 178 2.55 9.21 5.19
C ALA A 178 1.57 10.29 4.70
N GLY A 179 1.14 10.21 3.44
CA GLY A 179 0.23 11.20 2.90
C GLY A 179 0.09 11.18 1.39
N VAL A 180 -0.38 12.30 0.86
CA VAL A 180 -0.75 12.45 -0.55
C VAL A 180 -0.12 13.70 -1.15
N VAL A 181 0.12 13.64 -2.46
CA VAL A 181 0.51 14.81 -3.26
C VAL A 181 -0.73 15.34 -3.95
N THR A 182 -1.05 16.61 -3.72
CA THR A 182 -2.30 17.22 -4.21
C THR A 182 -2.08 18.65 -4.69
N GLY A 183 -3.07 19.19 -5.42
CA GLY A 183 -3.10 20.56 -5.92
C GLY A 183 -2.46 20.74 -7.31
N ASP A 184 -2.86 21.83 -7.99
CA ASP A 184 -2.32 22.21 -9.31
C ASP A 184 -0.82 22.50 -9.27
N LYS A 185 -0.36 23.02 -8.14
CA LYS A 185 1.06 23.06 -7.76
C LYS A 185 1.26 21.89 -6.78
N PRO A 186 1.85 20.76 -7.24
CA PRO A 186 1.96 19.56 -6.42
C PRO A 186 2.64 19.86 -5.09
N ALA A 187 1.94 19.57 -4.00
CA ALA A 187 2.45 19.72 -2.64
C ALA A 187 2.11 18.48 -1.82
N PHE A 188 3.06 18.06 -0.98
CA PHE A 188 2.85 16.94 -0.06
C PHE A 188 2.07 17.39 1.18
N ALA A 189 0.94 16.73 1.42
CA ALA A 189 0.13 16.86 2.62
C ALA A 189 0.16 15.55 3.41
N PHE A 190 0.46 15.64 4.70
CA PHE A 190 0.33 14.50 5.60
C PHE A 190 -1.13 14.03 5.63
N LYS A 191 -1.31 12.72 5.47
CA LYS A 191 -2.62 12.07 5.52
C LYS A 191 -2.39 10.61 5.87
N PHE A 192 -2.22 10.36 7.17
CA PHE A 192 -1.87 9.05 7.68
C PHE A 192 -2.86 7.98 7.19
N ASN A 193 -2.37 6.96 6.51
CA ASN A 193 -3.17 5.87 5.97
C ASN A 193 -2.75 4.53 6.56
N ASP A 194 -3.55 4.06 7.50
CA ASP A 194 -3.31 2.84 8.23
C ASP A 194 -3.36 1.58 7.36
N GLY A 195 -4.13 1.62 6.27
CA GLY A 195 -4.32 0.48 5.38
C GLY A 195 -3.07 0.01 4.63
N TYR A 196 -1.93 0.69 4.83
CA TYR A 196 -0.62 0.27 4.34
C TYR A 196 0.27 -0.37 5.42
N PHE A 197 -0.25 -0.62 6.63
CA PHE A 197 0.47 -1.39 7.66
C PHE A 197 -0.09 -2.81 7.75
N PHE A 198 0.77 -3.81 7.55
CA PHE A 198 0.38 -5.23 7.49
C PHE A 198 -0.82 -5.46 6.57
N ALA A 199 -0.82 -4.75 5.44
CA ALA A 199 -1.86 -4.91 4.44
C ALA A 199 -1.85 -6.35 3.93
N GLU A 200 -3.04 -6.94 3.83
CA GLU A 200 -3.20 -8.27 3.26
C GLU A 200 -2.60 -8.32 1.84
N PRO A 201 -1.91 -9.40 1.44
CA PRO A 201 -1.23 -9.49 0.15
C PRO A 201 -2.09 -9.11 -1.06
N ASP A 202 -3.34 -9.56 -1.11
CA ASP A 202 -4.28 -9.24 -2.19
C ASP A 202 -4.71 -7.77 -2.21
N VAL A 203 -4.71 -7.10 -1.05
CA VAL A 203 -5.00 -5.68 -0.92
C VAL A 203 -3.79 -4.84 -1.32
N PHE A 204 -2.59 -5.25 -0.90
CA PHE A 204 -1.34 -4.58 -1.27
C PHE A 204 -1.04 -4.73 -2.77
N PHE A 205 -1.38 -5.87 -3.36
CA PHE A 205 -1.28 -6.13 -4.80
C PHE A 205 -2.09 -5.16 -5.67
N LEU A 206 -3.13 -4.51 -5.11
CA LEU A 206 -3.98 -3.57 -5.84
C LEU A 206 -3.19 -2.43 -6.49
N ASN A 207 -2.05 -2.07 -5.90
CA ASN A 207 -1.20 -1.00 -6.38
C ASN A 207 0.31 -1.22 -6.23
N HIS A 208 0.77 -2.37 -5.71
CA HIS A 208 2.18 -2.76 -5.64
C HIS A 208 2.46 -4.08 -6.37
N PHE A 209 3.44 -4.07 -7.27
CA PHE A 209 3.97 -5.27 -7.92
C PHE A 209 5.50 -5.35 -7.77
N PRO A 210 6.05 -6.29 -6.97
CA PRO A 210 7.48 -6.35 -6.71
C PRO A 210 8.28 -6.85 -7.92
N ASP A 211 9.54 -6.43 -8.03
CA ASP A 211 10.48 -6.95 -9.04
C ASP A 211 10.76 -8.45 -8.83
N ASP A 212 10.87 -8.88 -7.56
CA ASP A 212 10.95 -10.28 -7.15
C ASP A 212 9.59 -10.76 -6.66
N LYS A 213 8.94 -11.62 -7.46
CA LYS A 213 7.60 -12.15 -7.22
C LYS A 213 7.43 -12.88 -5.90
N LYS A 214 8.50 -13.34 -5.24
CA LYS A 214 8.37 -13.96 -3.91
C LYS A 214 7.75 -13.00 -2.88
N TRP A 215 7.89 -11.69 -3.10
CA TRP A 215 7.33 -10.65 -2.23
C TRP A 215 5.88 -10.29 -2.56
N LEU A 216 5.24 -10.95 -3.55
CA LEU A 216 3.80 -10.81 -3.77
C LEU A 216 3.02 -11.38 -2.58
N LEU A 217 3.49 -12.49 -2.01
CA LEU A 217 2.81 -13.24 -0.95
C LEU A 217 1.37 -13.65 -1.35
N THR A 218 1.10 -13.73 -2.65
CA THR A 218 -0.16 -14.16 -3.26
C THR A 218 0.13 -14.85 -4.59
N THR A 219 -0.88 -15.48 -5.20
CA THR A 219 -0.78 -16.19 -6.49
C THR A 219 -1.09 -15.29 -7.70
N LYS A 220 -1.25 -13.98 -7.50
CA LYS A 220 -1.58 -13.02 -8.57
C LYS A 220 -0.43 -12.88 -9.57
N THR A 221 -0.79 -12.46 -10.77
CA THR A 221 0.10 -12.37 -11.93
C THR A 221 0.20 -10.95 -12.48
N GLU A 222 1.16 -10.71 -13.37
CA GLU A 222 1.27 -9.46 -14.14
C GLU A 222 0.00 -9.14 -14.92
N ALA A 223 -0.70 -10.15 -15.43
CA ALA A 223 -1.96 -9.99 -16.15
C ALA A 223 -3.08 -9.53 -15.22
N ASP A 224 -3.16 -10.09 -14.02
CA ASP A 224 -4.08 -9.61 -12.98
C ASP A 224 -3.79 -8.14 -12.66
N PHE A 225 -2.50 -7.79 -12.45
CA PHE A 225 -2.09 -6.44 -12.16
C PHE A 225 -2.46 -5.47 -13.29
N ALA A 226 -2.25 -5.87 -14.54
CA ALA A 226 -2.62 -5.05 -15.69
C ALA A 226 -4.12 -4.80 -15.76
N ASN A 227 -4.92 -5.82 -15.45
CA ASN A 227 -6.37 -5.79 -15.51
C ASN A 227 -7.01 -5.01 -14.36
N LEU A 228 -6.32 -4.76 -13.24
CA LEU A 228 -6.89 -4.01 -12.13
C LEU A 228 -7.25 -2.56 -12.51
N PRO A 229 -8.32 -2.01 -11.93
CA PRO A 229 -8.53 -0.56 -11.89
C PRO A 229 -7.45 0.10 -11.03
N LEU A 230 -7.42 1.44 -11.06
CA LEU A 230 -6.58 2.23 -10.18
C LEU A 230 -7.32 2.50 -8.87
N TYR A 231 -6.82 2.00 -7.74
CA TYR A 231 -7.35 2.34 -6.42
C TYR A 231 -6.54 3.46 -5.76
N TYR A 232 -7.23 4.53 -5.35
CA TYR A 232 -6.61 5.67 -4.67
C TYR A 232 -6.50 5.41 -3.16
N GLY A 233 -5.62 6.12 -2.46
CA GLY A 233 -5.40 5.92 -1.02
C GLY A 233 -6.68 5.99 -0.15
N ASN A 234 -7.71 6.74 -0.57
CA ASN A 234 -9.00 6.79 0.13
C ASN A 234 -9.74 5.44 0.12
N TYR A 235 -9.51 4.58 -0.87
CA TYR A 235 -10.06 3.22 -0.92
C TYR A 235 -9.67 2.43 0.33
N LEU A 236 -8.36 2.37 0.60
CA LEU A 236 -7.82 1.65 1.75
C LEU A 236 -8.20 2.33 3.07
N MET A 237 -8.13 3.66 3.12
CA MET A 237 -8.37 4.42 4.34
C MET A 237 -9.80 4.31 4.86
N GLU A 238 -10.77 4.24 3.97
CA GLU A 238 -12.19 4.20 4.33
C GLU A 238 -12.76 2.78 4.37
N GLY A 239 -11.98 1.77 3.95
CA GLY A 239 -12.37 0.36 3.98
C GLY A 239 -13.38 -0.05 2.91
N TYR A 240 -13.52 0.73 1.83
CA TYR A 240 -14.42 0.39 0.73
C TYR A 240 -13.94 -0.88 0.01
N ASN A 241 -14.88 -1.67 -0.51
CA ASN A 241 -14.56 -2.87 -1.28
C ASN A 241 -15.39 -2.91 -2.58
N PHE A 242 -14.72 -2.72 -3.71
CA PHE A 242 -15.35 -2.74 -5.03
C PHE A 242 -15.44 -4.19 -5.52
N ILE A 243 -16.65 -4.74 -5.53
CA ILE A 243 -16.93 -6.11 -6.01
C ILE A 243 -16.94 -6.14 -7.53
N SER A 244 -17.57 -5.14 -8.15
CA SER A 244 -17.63 -5.03 -9.60
C SER A 244 -17.62 -3.57 -10.02
N PRO A 245 -17.07 -3.28 -11.21
CA PRO A 245 -16.30 -4.17 -12.09
C PRO A 245 -14.90 -4.45 -11.52
N GLY A 246 -14.48 -5.73 -11.60
CA GLY A 246 -13.16 -6.18 -11.12
C GLY A 246 -12.01 -5.93 -12.11
N PHE A 247 -12.32 -5.35 -13.28
CA PHE A 247 -11.35 -5.00 -14.31
C PHE A 247 -11.37 -3.49 -14.57
N GLY A 248 -10.23 -2.95 -14.98
CA GLY A 248 -9.96 -1.53 -15.08
C GLY A 248 -10.29 -0.90 -16.43
N THR A 249 -10.55 -1.70 -17.47
CA THR A 249 -10.72 -1.20 -18.84
C THR A 249 -12.14 -1.46 -19.38
N PHE A 250 -12.73 -0.44 -19.99
CA PHE A 250 -14.00 -0.54 -20.71
C PHE A 250 -13.81 -0.13 -22.17
N THR A 251 -14.68 -0.65 -23.05
CA THR A 251 -14.84 -0.15 -24.42
C THR A 251 -16.14 0.64 -24.47
N ASN A 252 -16.07 1.88 -24.95
CA ASN A 252 -17.23 2.74 -25.09
C ASN A 252 -18.12 2.23 -26.21
N LYS A 253 -19.30 1.71 -25.84
CA LYS A 253 -20.37 1.37 -26.77
C LYS A 253 -21.51 2.34 -26.52
N ALA A 254 -22.03 2.95 -27.58
CA ALA A 254 -23.12 3.92 -27.46
C ALA A 254 -24.32 3.29 -26.74
N GLY A 255 -24.78 3.93 -25.67
CA GLY A 255 -25.91 3.45 -24.86
C GLY A 255 -25.57 2.32 -23.88
N ALA A 256 -24.30 1.93 -23.75
CA ALA A 256 -23.90 0.97 -22.72
C ALA A 256 -23.91 1.61 -21.32
N VAL A 257 -24.13 0.78 -20.31
CA VAL A 257 -24.01 1.12 -18.90
C VAL A 257 -22.93 0.25 -18.25
N VAL A 258 -22.22 0.79 -17.26
CA VAL A 258 -21.26 0.03 -16.46
C VAL A 258 -21.85 -0.17 -15.07
N PRO A 259 -22.16 -1.42 -14.66
CA PRO A 259 -22.71 -1.69 -13.34
C PRO A 259 -21.60 -1.75 -12.28
N PHE A 260 -21.82 -1.06 -11.18
CA PHE A 260 -20.92 -1.01 -10.03
C PHE A 260 -21.57 -1.66 -8.81
N LYS A 261 -20.74 -2.40 -8.05
CA LYS A 261 -21.11 -2.97 -6.75
C LYS A 261 -20.02 -2.67 -5.74
N ILE A 262 -20.38 -2.03 -4.63
CA ILE A 262 -19.45 -1.60 -3.58
C ILE A 262 -19.99 -2.05 -2.22
N LYS A 263 -19.15 -2.70 -1.42
CA LYS A 263 -19.40 -2.99 0.01
C LYS A 263 -18.84 -1.90 0.91
N ASN A 264 -19.33 -1.85 2.15
CA ASN A 264 -18.89 -0.94 3.21
C ASN A 264 -19.15 0.55 2.89
N LEU A 265 -20.13 0.88 2.04
CA LEU A 265 -20.62 2.25 1.91
C LEU A 265 -21.43 2.62 3.17
N LYS A 266 -21.00 3.65 3.88
CA LYS A 266 -21.59 4.11 5.13
C LYS A 266 -22.93 4.80 4.86
N ALA A 267 -23.76 4.90 5.90
CA ALA A 267 -25.01 5.67 5.78
C ALA A 267 -24.68 7.16 5.54
N GLY A 268 -25.29 7.76 4.52
CA GLY A 268 -25.03 9.15 4.14
C GLY A 268 -23.87 9.34 3.15
N ASP A 269 -23.15 8.28 2.78
CA ASP A 269 -22.16 8.38 1.72
C ASP A 269 -22.82 8.74 0.39
N THR A 270 -22.25 9.73 -0.29
CA THR A 270 -22.67 10.17 -1.64
C THR A 270 -21.67 9.65 -2.67
N VAL A 271 -22.19 9.11 -3.76
CA VAL A 271 -21.37 8.54 -4.84
C VAL A 271 -21.47 9.44 -6.06
N HIS A 272 -20.33 9.74 -6.67
CA HIS A 272 -20.26 10.52 -7.89
C HIS A 272 -19.28 9.87 -8.88
N TYR A 273 -19.38 10.24 -10.15
CA TYR A 273 -18.36 9.93 -11.14
C TYR A 273 -18.00 11.14 -11.99
N ALA A 274 -16.82 11.08 -12.63
CA ALA A 274 -16.43 12.02 -13.67
C ALA A 274 -15.60 11.33 -14.75
N PHE A 275 -15.77 11.78 -16.00
CA PHE A 275 -14.87 11.41 -17.10
C PHE A 275 -13.82 12.50 -17.30
N SER A 276 -12.57 12.12 -17.54
CA SER A 276 -11.46 13.07 -17.73
C SER A 276 -11.66 14.02 -18.91
N LYS A 277 -12.43 13.59 -19.93
CA LYS A 277 -12.76 14.42 -21.11
C LYS A 277 -13.77 15.51 -20.79
N THR A 278 -14.83 15.20 -20.03
CA THR A 278 -15.91 16.17 -19.73
C THR A 278 -15.60 16.99 -18.48
N ARG A 279 -14.85 16.42 -17.53
CA ARG A 279 -14.53 17.01 -16.21
C ARG A 279 -15.76 17.42 -15.40
N LYS A 280 -16.94 16.91 -15.77
CA LYS A 280 -18.19 17.12 -15.07
C LYS A 280 -18.36 16.02 -14.02
N ILE A 281 -18.59 16.43 -12.78
CA ILE A 281 -18.94 15.52 -11.69
C ILE A 281 -20.44 15.28 -11.76
N GLU A 282 -20.84 14.01 -11.79
CA GLU A 282 -22.23 13.59 -11.83
C GLU A 282 -22.51 12.69 -10.62
N GLU A 283 -23.56 13.00 -9.88
CA GLU A 283 -24.00 12.21 -8.74
C GLU A 283 -24.77 10.97 -9.24
N VAL A 284 -24.62 9.85 -8.53
CA VAL A 284 -25.39 8.63 -8.80
C VAL A 284 -26.25 8.27 -7.60
N THR A 285 -27.49 7.91 -7.88
CA THR A 285 -28.35 7.22 -6.92
C THR A 285 -27.97 5.75 -6.92
N TYR A 286 -27.75 5.17 -5.74
CA TYR A 286 -27.49 3.74 -5.57
C TYR A 286 -28.62 3.08 -4.78
N THR A 287 -28.83 1.80 -5.02
CA THR A 287 -29.71 0.95 -4.20
C THR A 287 -28.83 0.09 -3.29
N LYS A 288 -29.30 -0.21 -2.07
CA LYS A 288 -28.59 -1.13 -1.17
C LYS A 288 -29.32 -2.46 -1.11
N ASN A 289 -28.58 -3.54 -1.31
CA ASN A 289 -29.00 -4.91 -1.04
C ASN A 289 -28.10 -5.50 0.06
N GLY A 290 -28.58 -5.44 1.30
CA GLY A 290 -27.74 -5.69 2.48
C GLY A 290 -26.61 -4.65 2.57
N ASP A 291 -25.37 -5.12 2.64
CA ASP A 291 -24.17 -4.27 2.69
C ASP A 291 -23.61 -3.90 1.31
N VAL A 292 -24.23 -4.35 0.22
CA VAL A 292 -23.80 -4.05 -1.14
C VAL A 292 -24.63 -2.90 -1.70
N ALA A 293 -23.97 -1.79 -2.06
CA ALA A 293 -24.58 -0.75 -2.86
C ALA A 293 -24.35 -1.01 -4.35
N GLU A 294 -25.41 -0.82 -5.15
CA GLU A 294 -25.41 -1.03 -6.59
C GLU A 294 -25.83 0.26 -7.31
N PHE A 295 -25.09 0.64 -8.34
CA PHE A 295 -25.41 1.77 -9.21
C PHE A 295 -24.83 1.54 -10.60
N GLU A 296 -25.26 2.36 -11.57
CA GLU A 296 -24.79 2.28 -12.95
C GLU A 296 -24.19 3.61 -13.39
N VAL A 297 -23.16 3.52 -14.25
CA VAL A 297 -22.57 4.68 -14.91
C VAL A 297 -22.86 4.57 -16.42
N PRO A 298 -23.65 5.49 -17.00
CA PRO A 298 -23.94 5.48 -18.43
C PRO A 298 -22.72 5.91 -19.26
N LEU A 299 -22.54 5.26 -20.41
CA LEU A 299 -21.54 5.60 -21.42
C LEU A 299 -22.20 6.28 -22.62
N ASN A 300 -21.63 7.40 -23.04
CA ASN A 300 -22.03 8.13 -24.24
C ASN A 300 -20.81 8.45 -25.12
N ALA A 301 -21.00 9.09 -26.27
CA ALA A 301 -19.92 9.42 -27.22
C ALA A 301 -18.75 10.24 -26.60
N ASN A 302 -18.96 10.88 -25.44
CA ASN A 302 -17.94 11.63 -24.71
C ASN A 302 -17.32 10.87 -23.52
N SER A 303 -17.80 9.66 -23.20
CA SER A 303 -17.24 8.78 -22.18
C SER A 303 -15.95 8.12 -22.68
N VAL A 304 -14.86 8.88 -22.74
CA VAL A 304 -13.53 8.41 -23.20
C VAL A 304 -12.46 8.96 -22.25
N GLY A 305 -11.40 8.19 -22.02
CA GLY A 305 -10.29 8.58 -21.14
C GLY A 305 -10.41 7.88 -19.79
N THR A 306 -10.30 8.63 -18.69
CA THR A 306 -10.41 8.07 -17.33
C THR A 306 -11.80 8.31 -16.77
N LEU A 307 -12.50 7.24 -16.35
CA LEU A 307 -13.66 7.30 -15.48
C LEU A 307 -13.17 7.22 -14.03
N THR A 308 -13.49 8.21 -13.20
CA THR A 308 -13.15 8.20 -11.78
C THR A 308 -14.42 8.13 -10.95
N ILE A 309 -14.46 7.22 -9.98
CA ILE A 309 -15.51 7.11 -8.97
C ILE A 309 -15.06 7.85 -7.71
N TYR A 310 -15.95 8.70 -7.20
CA TYR A 310 -15.77 9.48 -6.00
C TYR A 310 -16.79 9.08 -4.94
N ILE A 311 -16.35 9.00 -3.69
CA ILE A 311 -17.23 8.86 -2.54
C ILE A 311 -16.97 10.05 -1.63
N ASN A 312 -18.01 10.82 -1.29
CA ASN A 312 -17.91 12.05 -0.50
C ASN A 312 -16.85 13.03 -1.08
N GLN A 313 -16.88 13.22 -2.40
CA GLN A 313 -15.95 14.07 -3.18
C GLN A 313 -14.47 13.65 -3.11
N LYS A 314 -14.16 12.46 -2.57
CA LYS A 314 -12.81 11.89 -2.58
C LYS A 314 -12.71 10.85 -3.68
N SER A 315 -11.66 10.88 -4.50
CA SER A 315 -11.42 9.83 -5.50
C SER A 315 -11.13 8.50 -4.81
N VAL A 316 -11.76 7.42 -5.29
CA VAL A 316 -11.65 6.08 -4.70
C VAL A 316 -11.17 5.05 -5.71
N ALA A 317 -11.74 5.05 -6.92
CA ALA A 317 -11.33 4.14 -8.00
C ALA A 317 -11.29 4.85 -9.36
N GLY A 318 -10.38 4.43 -10.23
CA GLY A 318 -10.19 4.94 -11.59
C GLY A 318 -10.17 3.81 -12.61
N TYR A 319 -10.84 4.04 -13.73
CA TYR A 319 -11.00 3.09 -14.83
C TYR A 319 -10.65 3.78 -16.15
N LYS A 320 -10.19 3.02 -17.13
CA LYS A 320 -9.88 3.49 -18.47
C LYS A 320 -10.99 3.12 -19.43
N VAL A 321 -11.58 4.12 -20.09
CA VAL A 321 -12.60 3.92 -21.13
C VAL A 321 -11.98 4.20 -22.49
N ASN A 322 -11.81 3.13 -23.27
CA ASN A 322 -11.32 3.16 -24.63
C ASN A 322 -12.47 3.51 -25.59
N ARG A 323 -12.12 4.00 -26.79
CA ARG A 323 -13.08 4.13 -27.88
C ARG A 323 -13.51 2.77 -28.40
#